data_AF-A0A358QW08-F1
#
_entry.id   AF-A0A358QW08-F1
#
_cell.length_a   1.000
_cell.length_b   1.000
_cell.length_c   1.000
_cell.angle_alpha   90.00
_cell.angle_beta   90.00
_cell.angle_gamma   90.00
#
_symmetry.space_group_name_H-M   'P 1'
#
loop_
_entity.id
_entity.type
_entity.pdbx_description
1 polymer ?
#
loop_
_entity_poly.entity_id
_entity_poly.type
_entity_poly.pdbx_seq_one_letter_code
_entity_poly.pdbx_strand_id
1 'polypeptide(L)'
;MEEHFKQYYLELENVPDLLKSEVNKYLRDNENSKLLAIKAVESCPYIDKSIISTRFSALFENGNLLTVLHLSLCSKEEWSDEKVYKNQMIVGDIIEFIDHSLWFSRYKENQ
;
A
#
# COMPACT_ATOMS: atom_id res chain seq x y z
N MET A 1 3.09 18.41 -14.69
CA MET A 1 2.31 18.53 -13.45
C MET A 1 3.04 17.66 -12.44
N GLU A 2 3.75 18.25 -11.48
CA GLU A 2 4.44 17.46 -10.45
C GLU A 2 3.41 17.06 -9.40
N GLU A 3 2.96 15.81 -9.44
CA GLU A 3 2.20 15.23 -8.34
C GLU A 3 3.11 15.19 -7.11
N HIS A 4 2.74 15.95 -6.08
CA HIS A 4 3.45 15.92 -4.82
C HIS A 4 3.08 14.65 -4.06
N PHE A 5 3.93 13.63 -4.19
CA PHE A 5 3.85 12.42 -3.38
C PHE A 5 4.85 12.48 -2.23
N LYS A 6 4.38 12.19 -1.02
CA LYS A 6 5.23 11.97 0.14
C LYS A 6 5.02 10.56 0.66
N GLN A 7 6.08 9.76 0.62
CA GLN A 7 6.08 8.41 1.17
C GLN A 7 6.92 8.36 2.45
N TYR A 8 6.41 7.68 3.47
CA TYR A 8 7.12 7.45 4.73
C TYR A 8 6.69 6.13 5.38
N TYR A 9 7.55 5.61 6.26
CA TYR A 9 7.27 4.41 7.03
C TYR A 9 6.73 4.77 8.41
N LEU A 10 5.92 3.88 8.95
CA LEU A 10 5.22 4.05 10.21
C LEU A 10 5.41 2.81 11.08
N GLU A 11 5.42 3.03 12.39
CA GLU A 11 5.15 1.98 13.37
C GLU A 11 3.64 1.72 13.46
N LEU A 12 3.24 0.52 13.90
CA LEU A 12 1.83 0.10 14.01
C LEU A 12 1.02 0.99 14.97
N GLU A 13 1.68 1.67 15.90
CA GLU A 13 1.06 2.58 16.84
C GLU A 13 0.61 3.89 16.17
N ASN A 14 1.20 4.23 15.02
CA ASN A 14 1.00 5.50 14.32
C ASN A 14 0.09 5.37 13.09
N VAL A 15 -0.66 4.27 12.96
CA VAL A 15 -1.66 4.10 11.89
C VAL A 15 -3.09 4.31 12.41
N PRO A 16 -4.06 4.58 11.53
CA PRO A 16 -5.47 4.65 11.91
C PRO A 16 -5.96 3.40 12.63
N ASP A 17 -6.80 3.56 13.65
CA ASP A 17 -7.28 2.46 14.51
C ASP A 17 -7.93 1.32 13.73
N LEU A 18 -8.67 1.64 12.68
CA LEU A 18 -9.30 0.65 11.81
C LEU A 18 -8.25 -0.26 11.13
N LEU A 19 -7.16 0.32 10.62
CA LEU A 19 -6.06 -0.47 10.05
C LEU A 19 -5.30 -1.22 11.15
N LYS A 20 -5.05 -0.59 12.29
CA LYS A 20 -4.38 -1.21 13.44
C LYS A 20 -5.11 -2.47 13.91
N SER A 21 -6.43 -2.40 14.02
CA SER A 21 -7.29 -3.53 14.41
C SER A 21 -7.18 -4.69 13.41
N GLU A 22 -7.29 -4.39 12.12
CA GLU A 22 -7.22 -5.42 11.07
C GLU A 22 -5.81 -6.02 10.91
N VAL A 23 -4.74 -5.23 11.12
CA VAL A 23 -3.37 -5.76 11.17
C VAL A 23 -3.21 -6.76 12.32
N ASN A 24 -3.65 -6.40 13.52
CA ASN A 24 -3.57 -7.29 14.68
C ASN A 24 -4.42 -8.55 14.51
N LYS A 25 -5.62 -8.41 13.92
CA LYS A 25 -6.47 -9.53 13.56
C LYS A 25 -5.79 -10.45 12.55
N TYR A 26 -5.21 -9.89 11.49
CA TYR A 26 -4.52 -10.67 10.47
C TYR A 26 -3.33 -11.46 11.04
N LEU A 27 -2.51 -10.85 11.90
CA LEU A 27 -1.40 -11.52 12.57
C LEU A 27 -1.84 -12.68 13.47
N ARG A 28 -2.98 -12.51 14.16
CA ARG A 28 -3.58 -13.56 14.99
C ARG A 28 -4.12 -14.72 14.16
N ASP A 29 -4.77 -14.40 13.04
CA ASP A 29 -5.43 -15.40 12.18
C ASP A 29 -4.44 -16.13 11.26
N ASN A 30 -3.21 -15.61 11.11
CA ASN A 30 -2.19 -16.15 10.21
C ASN A 30 -0.83 -16.25 10.94
N GLU A 31 -0.68 -17.27 11.79
CA GLU A 31 0.48 -17.43 12.70
C GLU A 31 1.86 -17.42 12.03
N ASN A 32 1.94 -17.84 10.76
CA ASN A 32 3.19 -17.84 9.99
C ASN A 32 3.46 -16.53 9.23
N SER A 33 2.54 -15.56 9.31
CA SER A 33 2.71 -14.27 8.64
C SER A 33 3.60 -13.34 9.45
N LYS A 34 4.51 -12.66 8.76
CA LYS A 34 5.37 -11.62 9.34
C LYS A 34 4.96 -10.26 8.78
N LEU A 35 4.71 -9.30 9.66
CA LEU A 35 4.60 -7.90 9.26
C LEU A 35 5.99 -7.40 8.83
N LEU A 36 6.13 -7.01 7.57
CA LEU A 36 7.38 -6.52 7.00
C LEU A 36 7.57 -5.03 7.20
N ALA A 37 6.53 -4.26 6.87
CA ALA A 37 6.56 -2.81 6.92
C ALA A 37 5.14 -2.26 6.90
N ILE A 38 5.00 -1.05 7.44
CA ILE A 38 3.83 -0.20 7.24
C ILE A 38 4.32 1.09 6.59
N LYS A 39 3.67 1.47 5.49
CA LYS A 39 3.94 2.74 4.80
C LYS A 39 2.69 3.57 4.65
N ALA A 40 2.87 4.88 4.61
CA ALA A 40 1.86 5.83 4.17
C ALA A 40 2.36 6.56 2.92
N VAL A 41 1.43 6.79 1.98
CA VAL A 41 1.64 7.61 0.79
C VAL A 41 0.60 8.72 0.82
N GLU A 42 1.08 9.94 1.03
CA GLU A 42 0.28 11.16 0.90
C GLU A 42 0.36 11.65 -0.54
N SER A 43 -0.79 12.01 -1.10
CA SER A 43 -0.92 12.65 -2.39
C SER A 43 -1.89 13.83 -2.32
N CYS A 44 -1.61 14.84 -3.15
CA CYS A 44 -2.52 15.96 -3.39
C CYS A 44 -3.00 15.88 -4.84
N PRO A 45 -4.12 15.20 -5.13
CA PRO A 45 -4.55 14.94 -6.50
C PRO A 45 -5.04 16.19 -7.25
N TYR A 46 -5.30 17.29 -6.54
CA TYR A 46 -5.78 18.54 -7.12
C TYR A 46 -4.69 19.60 -7.13
N ILE A 47 -4.69 20.44 -8.17
CA ILE A 47 -3.71 21.53 -8.38
C ILE A 47 -3.71 22.51 -7.20
N ASP A 48 -4.88 22.77 -6.62
CA ASP A 48 -5.06 23.67 -5.49
C ASP A 48 -4.62 23.08 -4.13
N LYS A 49 -4.23 21.80 -4.10
CA LYS A 49 -3.83 21.05 -2.90
C LYS A 49 -4.90 21.07 -1.79
N SER A 50 -6.16 21.29 -2.16
CA SER A 50 -7.29 21.37 -1.22
C SER A 50 -7.66 20.02 -0.60
N ILE A 51 -7.30 18.94 -1.29
CA ILE A 51 -7.57 17.57 -0.86
C ILE A 51 -6.24 16.86 -0.63
N ILE A 52 -6.09 16.31 0.57
CA ILE A 52 -4.98 15.41 0.92
C ILE A 52 -5.57 14.01 1.00
N SER A 53 -4.98 13.08 0.25
CA SER A 53 -5.31 11.66 0.29
C SER A 53 -4.11 10.91 0.85
N THR A 54 -4.31 10.12 1.89
CA THR A 54 -3.28 9.30 2.52
C THR A 54 -3.66 7.85 2.41
N ARG A 55 -2.87 7.07 1.65
CA ARG A 55 -3.00 5.61 1.59
C ARG A 55 -2.03 4.96 2.57
N PHE A 56 -2.56 4.31 3.58
CA PHE A 56 -1.82 3.46 4.49
C PHE A 56 -1.75 2.04 3.91
N SER A 57 -0.63 1.36 4.07
CA SER A 57 -0.43 -0.01 3.59
C SER A 57 0.45 -0.78 4.57
N ALA A 58 -0.07 -1.88 5.11
CA ALA A 58 0.66 -2.85 5.92
C ALA A 58 0.98 -4.08 5.05
N LEU A 59 2.26 -4.40 4.95
CA LEU A 59 2.77 -5.47 4.10
C LEU A 59 3.15 -6.68 4.95
N PHE A 60 2.68 -7.84 4.55
CA PHE A 60 2.93 -9.11 5.23
C PHE A 60 3.52 -10.12 4.26
N GLU A 61 4.47 -10.89 4.76
CA GLU A 61 5.00 -12.07 4.10
C GLU A 61 4.50 -13.32 4.81
N ASN A 62 4.04 -14.31 4.03
CA ASN A 62 3.74 -15.65 4.51
C ASN A 62 4.28 -16.67 3.49
N GLY A 63 5.52 -17.09 3.68
CA GLY A 63 6.23 -17.91 2.70
C GLY A 63 6.33 -17.20 1.34
N ASN A 64 5.70 -17.78 0.31
CA ASN A 64 5.71 -17.22 -1.05
C ASN A 64 4.53 -16.25 -1.33
N LEU A 65 3.75 -15.87 -0.30
CA LEU A 65 2.59 -14.99 -0.44
C LEU A 65 2.88 -13.61 0.15
N LEU A 66 2.80 -12.58 -0.68
CA LEU A 66 2.78 -11.19 -0.22
C LEU A 66 1.32 -10.75 -0.03
N THR A 67 1.00 -10.26 1.16
CA THR A 67 -0.31 -9.70 1.48
C THR A 67 -0.18 -8.23 1.83
N VAL A 68 -1.08 -7.40 1.30
CA VAL A 68 -1.14 -5.97 1.60
C VAL A 68 -2.53 -5.63 2.12
N LEU A 69 -2.59 -5.20 3.38
CA LEU A 69 -3.76 -4.53 3.92
C LEU A 69 -3.61 -3.03 3.66
N HIS A 70 -4.66 -2.37 3.15
CA HIS A 70 -4.62 -0.95 2.89
C HIS A 70 -5.92 -0.24 3.27
N LEU A 71 -5.75 1.03 3.64
CA LEU A 71 -6.81 1.94 4.01
C LEU A 71 -6.45 3.33 3.47
N SER A 72 -7.37 3.95 2.75
CA SER A 72 -7.20 5.29 2.19
C SER A 72 -8.06 6.27 2.97
N LEU A 73 -7.45 7.30 3.54
CA LEU A 73 -8.16 8.39 4.21
C LEU A 73 -7.99 9.68 3.44
N CYS A 74 -9.03 10.49 3.43
CA CYS A 74 -9.06 11.76 2.70
C CYS A 74 -9.42 12.89 3.66
N SER A 75 -8.90 14.09 3.42
CA SER A 75 -9.30 15.29 4.16
C SER A 75 -10.79 15.63 4.00
N LYS A 76 -11.45 15.07 2.98
CA LYS A 76 -12.91 14.95 2.89
C LYS A 76 -13.33 13.56 3.35
N GLU A 77 -13.92 13.47 4.54
CA GLU A 77 -14.24 12.20 5.19
C GLU A 77 -15.14 11.31 4.32
N GLU A 78 -16.07 11.89 3.55
CA GLU A 78 -16.98 11.17 2.66
C GLU A 78 -16.27 10.44 1.49
N TRP A 79 -14.99 10.73 1.26
CA TRP A 79 -14.15 10.06 0.25
C TRP A 79 -13.13 9.11 0.87
N SER A 80 -13.16 8.93 2.20
CA SER A 80 -12.33 7.95 2.89
C SER A 80 -12.89 6.54 2.71
N ASP A 81 -12.00 5.56 2.74
CA ASP A 81 -12.38 4.15 2.79
C ASP A 81 -13.11 3.85 4.11
N GLU A 82 -14.27 3.20 4.01
CA GLU A 82 -15.05 2.76 5.18
C GLU A 82 -14.50 1.45 5.80
N LYS A 83 -13.57 0.77 5.12
CA LYS A 83 -13.02 -0.52 5.52
C LYS A 83 -11.60 -0.72 5.03
N VAL A 84 -10.89 -1.65 5.65
CA VAL A 84 -9.59 -2.12 5.18
C VAL A 84 -9.79 -3.07 4.01
N TYR A 85 -9.01 -2.85 2.95
CA TYR A 85 -8.96 -3.72 1.78
C TYR A 85 -7.72 -4.60 1.84
N LYS A 86 -7.85 -5.83 1.34
CA LYS A 86 -6.80 -6.85 1.34
C LYS A 86 -6.49 -7.25 -0.09
N ASN A 87 -5.24 -7.08 -0.50
CA ASN A 87 -4.71 -7.59 -1.76
C ASN A 87 -3.64 -8.65 -1.48
N GLN A 88 -3.54 -9.64 -2.35
CA GLN A 88 -2.55 -10.72 -2.21
C GLN A 88 -1.98 -11.09 -3.56
N MET A 89 -0.71 -11.48 -3.57
CA MET A 89 -0.03 -11.92 -4.78
C MET A 89 1.12 -12.86 -4.41
N ILE A 90 1.37 -13.87 -5.24
CA ILE A 90 2.50 -14.78 -5.05
C ILE A 90 3.79 -14.04 -5.45
N VAL A 91 4.86 -14.20 -4.68
CA VAL A 91 6.13 -13.48 -4.92
C VAL A 91 6.73 -13.86 -6.27
N GLY A 92 6.58 -15.12 -6.70
CA GLY A 92 6.94 -15.55 -8.06
C GLY A 92 6.29 -14.70 -9.15
N ASP A 93 4.97 -14.46 -9.04
CA ASP A 93 4.23 -13.63 -10.00
C ASP A 93 4.69 -12.16 -9.96
N ILE A 94 5.15 -11.67 -8.80
CA ILE A 94 5.64 -10.29 -8.65
C ILE A 94 6.95 -10.14 -9.42
N ILE A 95 7.85 -11.12 -9.29
CA ILE A 95 9.12 -11.14 -10.01
C ILE A 95 8.87 -11.18 -11.52
N GLU A 96 7.99 -12.07 -11.97
CA GLU A 96 7.62 -12.17 -13.39
C GLU A 96 7.04 -10.85 -13.93
N PHE A 97 6.15 -10.20 -13.18
CA PHE A 97 5.60 -8.90 -13.55
C PHE A 97 6.68 -7.80 -13.67
N ILE A 98 7.62 -7.75 -12.72
CA ILE A 98 8.73 -6.79 -12.74
C ILE A 98 9.62 -7.03 -13.95
N ASP A 99 9.99 -8.28 -14.22
CA ASP A 99 10.84 -8.64 -15.35
C ASP A 99 10.21 -8.25 -16.68
N HIS A 100 8.92 -8.55 -16.87
CA HIS A 100 8.17 -8.10 -18.05
C HIS A 100 8.11 -6.58 -18.15
N SER A 101 7.84 -5.88 -17.04
CA SER A 101 7.77 -4.42 -17.01
C SER A 101 9.09 -3.75 -17.41
N LEU A 102 10.22 -4.29 -16.92
CA LEU A 102 11.55 -3.82 -17.28
C LEU A 102 11.87 -4.07 -18.76
N TRP A 103 11.46 -5.22 -19.30
CA TRP A 103 11.60 -5.51 -20.74
C TRP A 103 10.83 -4.51 -21.60
N PHE A 104 9.56 -4.23 -21.26
CA PHE A 104 8.75 -3.26 -21.98
C PHE A 104 9.34 -1.84 -21.96
N SER A 105 9.86 -1.40 -20.82
CA SER A 105 10.52 -0.08 -20.71
C SER A 105 11.73 0.02 -21.65
N ARG A 106 12.60 -1.00 -21.66
CA ARG A 106 13.77 -1.05 -22.56
C ARG A 106 13.38 -1.11 -24.03
N TYR A 107 12.30 -1.81 -24.38
CA TYR A 107 11.83 -1.85 -25.77
C TYR A 107 11.44 -0.45 -26.27
N LYS A 108 10.74 0.34 -25.44
CA LYS A 108 10.31 1.70 -25.80
C LYS A 108 11.45 2.69 -25.95
N GLU A 109 12.55 2.51 -25.21
CA GLU A 109 13.74 3.37 -25.31
C GLU A 109 14.56 3.13 -26.58
N ASN A 110 14.39 1.98 -27.24
CA ASN A 110 15.10 1.59 -28.46
C ASN A 110 14.28 1.83 -29.75
N GLN A 111 13.18 2.58 -29.66
CA GLN A 111 12.40 3.09 -30.80
C GLN A 111 12.49 4.61 -30.88
#